data_AF-A0A2J6SRQ3-F1
#
_entry.id   AF-A0A2J6SRQ3-F1
#
_cell.length_a   1.000
_cell.length_b   1.000
_cell.length_c   1.000
_cell.angle_alpha   90.00
_cell.angle_beta   90.00
_cell.angle_gamma   90.00
#
_symmetry.space_group_name_H-M   'P 1'
#
loop_
_entity.id
_entity.type
_entity.pdbx_description
1 polymer ?
#
loop_
_entity_poly.entity_id
_entity_poly.type
_entity_poly.pdbx_seq_one_letter_code
_entity_poly.pdbx_strand_id
1 'polypeptide(L)'
;MIATTYPELGEKTESLEAAEKFAEQIRGKTILVTGPGGGIGFSTVKAFATQSPSHLIVAGRNPTRIQGSIDALKVNFPKVELRCLELDLSNQKSVREAAAKVLTWKDVPTMDILVNNAAVMNLPERMLNEDGIETQFATNHVGNLLFTCLIIPKLFKVAETSPRGATRVINVSYLSSVVAGMSWSDINFNKINKALPEAEQPPYSTHTLE
;
A
#
# COMPACT_ATOMS: atom_id res chain seq x y z
N MET A 1 17.40 2.05 -16.10
CA MET A 1 16.75 0.90 -16.75
C MET A 1 16.06 0.12 -15.66
N ILE A 2 14.72 0.08 -15.63
CA ILE A 2 13.98 -0.73 -14.66
C ILE A 2 14.15 -2.17 -15.12
N ALA A 3 15.20 -2.85 -14.62
CA ALA A 3 15.39 -4.26 -14.90
C ALA A 3 14.47 -5.04 -13.97
N THR A 4 13.38 -5.56 -14.51
CA THR A 4 12.66 -6.65 -13.87
C THR A 4 13.52 -7.92 -13.98
N THR A 5 13.32 -8.90 -13.10
CA THR A 5 13.98 -10.21 -13.22
C THR A 5 13.51 -11.01 -14.45
N TYR A 6 12.51 -10.48 -15.18
CA TYR A 6 11.85 -11.09 -16.33
C TYR A 6 11.96 -10.12 -17.52
N PRO A 7 12.98 -10.22 -18.37
CA PRO A 7 13.29 -9.22 -19.40
C PRO A 7 12.17 -8.94 -20.41
N GLU A 8 11.22 -9.86 -20.54
CA GLU A 8 9.99 -9.72 -21.32
C GLU A 8 8.98 -8.75 -20.70
N LEU A 9 9.07 -8.47 -19.40
CA LEU A 9 8.23 -7.50 -18.70
C LEU A 9 8.92 -6.14 -18.64
N GLY A 10 8.26 -5.13 -19.19
CA GLY A 10 8.81 -3.77 -19.30
C GLY A 10 7.75 -2.69 -19.12
N GLU A 11 8.09 -1.47 -19.55
CA GLU A 11 7.25 -0.27 -19.38
C GLU A 11 5.88 -0.34 -20.07
N LYS A 12 5.73 -1.22 -21.07
CA LYS A 12 4.49 -1.42 -21.84
C LYS A 12 3.66 -2.61 -21.36
N THR A 13 4.17 -3.39 -20.41
CA THR A 13 3.46 -4.56 -19.90
C THR A 13 2.25 -4.12 -19.10
N GLU A 14 1.09 -4.61 -19.47
CA GLU A 14 -0.14 -4.31 -18.75
C GLU A 14 -0.27 -5.14 -17.47
N SER A 15 -0.98 -4.61 -16.47
CA SER A 15 -1.19 -5.32 -15.19
C SER A 15 -1.87 -6.68 -15.36
N LEU A 16 -2.74 -6.84 -16.36
CA LEU A 16 -3.43 -8.11 -16.62
C LEU A 16 -2.48 -9.18 -17.19
N GLU A 17 -1.60 -8.77 -18.11
CA GLU A 17 -0.56 -9.63 -18.69
C GLU A 17 0.42 -10.11 -17.61
N ALA A 18 0.87 -9.20 -16.74
CA ALA A 18 1.73 -9.55 -15.62
C ALA A 18 1.03 -10.52 -14.64
N ALA A 19 -0.25 -10.29 -14.34
CA ALA A 19 -1.00 -11.17 -13.44
C ALA A 19 -1.22 -12.56 -14.05
N GLU A 20 -1.50 -12.67 -15.35
CA GLU A 20 -1.63 -13.96 -16.04
C GLU A 20 -0.32 -14.75 -15.99
N LYS A 21 0.81 -14.09 -16.25
CA LYS A 21 2.13 -14.72 -16.18
C LYS A 21 2.44 -15.28 -14.78
N PHE A 22 1.97 -14.61 -13.73
CA PHE A 22 2.18 -15.02 -12.33
C PHE A 22 0.91 -15.57 -11.66
N ALA A 23 0.02 -16.18 -12.44
CA ALA A 23 -1.28 -16.63 -11.94
C ALA A 23 -1.13 -17.63 -10.78
N GLU A 24 -0.15 -18.54 -10.82
CA GLU A 24 0.08 -19.52 -9.76
C GLU A 24 0.58 -18.89 -8.45
N GLN A 25 1.16 -17.69 -8.52
CA GLN A 25 1.54 -16.91 -7.35
C GLN A 25 0.38 -16.06 -6.80
N ILE A 26 -0.81 -16.10 -7.41
CA ILE A 26 -2.00 -15.34 -7.01
C ILE A 26 -3.17 -16.27 -6.66
N ARG A 27 -3.34 -17.35 -7.41
CA ARG A 27 -4.45 -18.30 -7.30
C ARG A 27 -4.58 -18.83 -5.87
N GLY A 28 -5.80 -18.80 -5.34
CA GLY A 28 -6.11 -19.30 -4.01
C GLY A 28 -5.53 -18.49 -2.85
N LYS A 29 -4.82 -17.38 -3.10
CA LYS A 29 -4.23 -16.55 -2.03
C LYS A 29 -5.23 -15.63 -1.36
N THR A 30 -4.89 -15.22 -0.14
CA THR A 30 -5.51 -14.08 0.53
C THR A 30 -4.66 -12.84 0.31
N ILE A 31 -5.23 -11.82 -0.33
CA ILE A 31 -4.52 -10.60 -0.72
C ILE A 31 -5.24 -9.38 -0.15
N LEU A 32 -4.50 -8.45 0.44
CA LEU A 32 -5.01 -7.16 0.88
C LEU A 32 -4.31 -6.03 0.13
N VAL A 33 -5.09 -5.13 -0.47
CA VAL A 33 -4.60 -3.94 -1.16
C VAL A 33 -5.15 -2.68 -0.52
N THR A 34 -4.28 -1.76 -0.12
CA THR A 34 -4.67 -0.43 0.39
C THR A 34 -4.76 0.59 -0.75
N GLY A 35 -5.67 1.56 -0.64
CA GLY A 35 -5.81 2.66 -1.61
C GLY A 35 -6.43 2.27 -2.98
N PRO A 36 -7.51 1.48 -3.02
CA PRO A 36 -8.11 0.98 -4.26
C PRO A 36 -9.04 2.00 -4.94
N GLY A 37 -9.14 3.24 -4.43
CA GLY A 37 -10.11 4.23 -4.89
C GLY A 37 -9.96 4.64 -6.36
N GLY A 38 -8.85 4.32 -7.01
CA GLY A 38 -8.57 4.57 -8.42
C GLY A 38 -7.09 4.30 -8.75
N GLY A 39 -6.71 4.48 -10.02
CA GLY A 39 -5.31 4.37 -10.46
C GLY A 39 -4.69 2.99 -10.19
N ILE A 40 -3.43 3.00 -9.74
CA ILE A 40 -2.60 1.78 -9.53
C ILE A 40 -3.29 0.77 -8.60
N GLY A 41 -3.87 1.24 -7.49
CA GLY A 41 -4.52 0.36 -6.52
C GLY A 41 -5.72 -0.39 -7.11
N PHE A 42 -6.59 0.30 -7.85
CA PHE A 42 -7.74 -0.35 -8.50
C PHE A 42 -7.31 -1.33 -9.60
N SER A 43 -6.37 -0.95 -10.45
CA SER A 43 -5.82 -1.84 -11.50
C SER A 43 -5.15 -3.08 -10.90
N THR A 44 -4.47 -2.94 -9.76
CA THR A 44 -3.86 -4.06 -9.02
C THR A 44 -4.91 -5.01 -8.49
N VAL A 45 -5.97 -4.51 -7.84
CA VAL A 45 -7.10 -5.33 -7.37
C VAL A 45 -7.77 -6.06 -8.54
N LYS A 46 -8.04 -5.36 -9.64
CA LYS A 46 -8.62 -5.97 -10.85
C LYS A 46 -7.74 -7.09 -11.41
N ALA A 47 -6.43 -6.85 -11.53
CA ALA A 47 -5.48 -7.83 -12.03
C ALA A 47 -5.35 -9.06 -11.12
N PHE A 48 -5.41 -8.89 -9.80
CA PHE A 48 -5.48 -10.04 -8.89
C PHE A 48 -6.80 -10.80 -9.07
N ALA A 49 -7.93 -10.11 -9.17
CA ALA A 49 -9.24 -10.74 -9.30
C ALA A 49 -9.35 -11.68 -10.52
N THR A 50 -8.68 -11.38 -11.64
CA THR A 50 -8.69 -12.25 -12.83
C THR A 50 -8.01 -13.60 -12.60
N GLN A 51 -7.16 -13.73 -11.59
CA GLN A 51 -6.35 -14.93 -11.33
C GLN A 51 -6.91 -15.82 -10.22
N SER A 52 -8.17 -15.61 -9.82
CA SER A 52 -8.88 -16.44 -8.84
C SER A 52 -8.17 -16.58 -7.47
N PRO A 53 -7.85 -15.47 -6.78
CA PRO A 53 -7.45 -15.52 -5.38
C PRO A 53 -8.61 -16.02 -4.54
N SER A 54 -8.32 -16.62 -3.37
CA SER A 54 -9.35 -17.05 -2.44
C SER A 54 -10.07 -15.85 -1.85
N HIS A 55 -9.32 -14.83 -1.43
CA HIS A 55 -9.86 -13.61 -0.84
C HIS A 55 -9.12 -12.39 -1.38
N LEU A 56 -9.86 -11.33 -1.66
CA LEU A 56 -9.32 -10.03 -2.04
C LEU A 56 -9.92 -8.95 -1.14
N ILE A 57 -9.12 -8.48 -0.20
CA ILE A 57 -9.49 -7.44 0.76
C ILE A 57 -9.07 -6.08 0.22
N VAL A 58 -10.05 -5.20 0.11
CA VAL A 58 -9.96 -3.91 -0.55
C VAL A 58 -10.09 -2.85 0.55
N ALA A 59 -8.98 -2.18 0.89
CA ALA A 59 -8.87 -1.37 2.10
C ALA A 59 -8.70 0.13 1.83
N GLY A 60 -9.45 0.97 2.53
CA GLY A 60 -9.29 2.42 2.43
C GLY A 60 -10.32 3.23 3.21
N ARG A 61 -10.22 4.56 3.07
CA ARG A 61 -10.91 5.55 3.92
C ARG A 61 -12.40 5.71 3.71
N ASN A 62 -12.89 5.38 2.51
CA ASN A 62 -14.29 5.61 2.14
C ASN A 62 -14.94 4.26 1.78
N PRO A 63 -15.66 3.63 2.72
CA PRO A 63 -16.30 2.34 2.50
C PRO A 63 -17.28 2.35 1.34
N THR A 64 -18.02 3.43 1.11
CA THR A 64 -18.97 3.55 0.00
C THR A 64 -18.28 3.50 -1.36
N ARG A 65 -17.18 4.25 -1.53
CA ARG A 65 -16.38 4.22 -2.76
C ARG A 65 -15.76 2.84 -2.98
N ILE A 66 -15.25 2.22 -1.92
CA ILE A 66 -14.69 0.88 -1.98
C ILE A 66 -15.75 -0.14 -2.38
N GLN A 67 -16.96 -0.03 -1.81
CA GLN A 67 -18.05 -0.95 -2.12
C GLN A 67 -18.44 -0.85 -3.60
N GLY A 68 -18.52 0.35 -4.17
CA GLY A 68 -18.74 0.51 -5.61
C GLY A 68 -17.69 -0.18 -6.49
N SER A 69 -16.41 -0.12 -6.11
CA SER A 69 -15.33 -0.85 -6.78
C SER A 69 -15.46 -2.37 -6.63
N ILE A 70 -15.84 -2.85 -5.45
CA ILE A 70 -16.10 -4.27 -5.19
C ILE A 70 -17.27 -4.77 -6.04
N ASP A 71 -18.37 -4.03 -6.08
CA ASP A 71 -19.57 -4.42 -6.80
C ASP A 71 -19.30 -4.53 -8.31
N ALA A 72 -18.54 -3.59 -8.89
CA ALA A 72 -18.11 -3.64 -10.28
C ALA A 72 -17.23 -4.87 -10.60
N LEU A 73 -16.39 -5.31 -9.65
CA LEU A 73 -15.54 -6.49 -9.82
C LEU A 73 -16.35 -7.79 -9.66
N LYS A 74 -17.30 -7.84 -8.72
CA LYS A 74 -18.14 -9.02 -8.46
C LYS A 74 -18.94 -9.47 -9.68
N VAL A 75 -19.34 -8.53 -10.57
CA VAL A 75 -20.03 -8.86 -11.83
C VAL A 75 -19.20 -9.82 -12.69
N ASN A 76 -17.89 -9.59 -12.77
CA ASN A 76 -16.98 -10.38 -13.61
C ASN A 76 -16.30 -11.53 -12.86
N PHE A 77 -16.19 -11.42 -11.53
CA PHE A 77 -15.47 -12.38 -10.69
C PHE A 77 -16.32 -12.86 -9.50
N PRO A 78 -17.49 -13.47 -9.73
CA PRO A 78 -18.45 -13.81 -8.66
C PRO A 78 -17.95 -14.88 -7.69
N LYS A 79 -16.87 -15.59 -8.04
CA LYS A 79 -16.25 -16.63 -7.20
C LYS A 79 -15.13 -16.11 -6.30
N VAL A 80 -14.71 -14.85 -6.47
CA VAL A 80 -13.66 -14.24 -5.65
C VAL A 80 -14.30 -13.59 -4.44
N GLU A 81 -13.86 -13.98 -3.23
CA GLU A 81 -14.35 -13.38 -1.99
C GLU A 81 -13.78 -11.96 -1.82
N LEU A 82 -14.54 -10.97 -2.30
CA LEU A 82 -14.19 -9.55 -2.20
C LEU A 82 -14.72 -8.97 -0.88
N ARG A 83 -13.81 -8.41 -0.06
CA ARG A 83 -14.13 -7.84 1.25
C ARG A 83 -13.70 -6.38 1.37
N CYS A 84 -14.60 -5.52 1.85
CA CYS A 84 -14.28 -4.14 2.21
C CYS A 84 -13.60 -4.07 3.59
N LEU A 85 -12.54 -3.27 3.70
CA LEU A 85 -11.95 -2.87 4.98
C LEU A 85 -11.87 -1.35 5.05
N GLU A 86 -12.58 -0.75 6.00
CA GLU A 86 -12.39 0.65 6.33
C GLU A 86 -11.01 0.82 7.00
N LEU A 87 -10.19 1.70 6.43
CA LEU A 87 -8.83 1.96 6.89
C LEU A 87 -8.42 3.38 6.49
N ASP A 88 -8.27 4.26 7.49
CA ASP A 88 -7.60 5.55 7.33
C ASP A 88 -6.19 5.51 7.88
N LEU A 89 -5.21 5.48 6.97
CA LEU A 89 -3.79 5.46 7.31
C LEU A 89 -3.31 6.79 7.90
N SER A 90 -4.04 7.90 7.70
CA SER A 90 -3.71 9.18 8.32
C SER A 90 -4.09 9.24 9.81
N ASN A 91 -4.91 8.29 10.29
CA ASN A 91 -5.42 8.24 11.67
C ASN A 91 -4.98 6.94 12.37
N GLN A 92 -4.12 7.04 13.39
CA GLN A 92 -3.54 5.84 14.02
C GLN A 92 -4.58 5.02 14.79
N LYS A 93 -5.65 5.63 15.28
CA LYS A 93 -6.79 4.91 15.89
C LYS A 93 -7.51 4.05 14.83
N SER A 94 -7.82 4.63 13.67
CA SER A 94 -8.41 3.89 12.54
C SER A 94 -7.54 2.70 12.12
N VAL A 95 -6.22 2.90 12.02
CA VAL A 95 -5.27 1.82 11.70
C VAL A 95 -5.36 0.66 12.70
N ARG A 96 -5.41 0.96 14.01
CA ARG A 96 -5.49 -0.06 15.06
C ARG A 96 -6.82 -0.81 15.03
N GLU A 97 -7.93 -0.09 14.84
CA GLU A 97 -9.26 -0.69 14.74
C GLU A 97 -9.38 -1.60 13.51
N ALA A 98 -8.88 -1.14 12.35
CA ALA A 98 -8.84 -1.94 11.12
C ALA A 98 -8.01 -3.21 11.30
N ALA A 99 -6.81 -3.10 11.89
CA ALA A 99 -5.96 -4.27 12.14
C ALA A 99 -6.61 -5.25 13.13
N ALA A 100 -7.19 -4.75 14.22
CA ALA A 100 -7.92 -5.59 15.17
C ALA A 100 -9.09 -6.33 14.48
N LYS A 101 -9.86 -5.63 13.63
CA LYS A 101 -10.92 -6.23 12.82
C LYS A 101 -10.40 -7.32 11.88
N VAL A 102 -9.28 -7.09 11.21
CA VAL A 102 -8.64 -8.12 10.36
C VAL A 102 -8.30 -9.35 11.20
N LEU A 103 -7.70 -9.18 12.38
CA LEU A 103 -7.31 -10.28 13.26
C LEU A 103 -8.50 -11.11 13.77
N THR A 104 -9.70 -10.55 13.89
CA THR A 104 -10.90 -11.30 14.32
C THR A 104 -11.54 -12.16 13.22
N TRP A 105 -11.17 -11.96 11.95
CA TRP A 105 -11.72 -12.75 10.83
C TRP A 105 -11.24 -14.21 10.90
N LYS A 106 -12.19 -15.10 11.20
CA LYS A 106 -11.97 -16.56 11.29
C LYS A 106 -11.92 -17.22 9.91
N ASP A 107 -12.68 -16.69 8.97
CA ASP A 107 -12.77 -17.13 7.58
C ASP A 107 -11.58 -16.67 6.71
N VAL A 108 -10.84 -15.66 7.17
CA VAL A 108 -9.58 -15.20 6.57
C VAL A 108 -8.44 -15.46 7.55
N PRO A 109 -8.03 -16.73 7.79
CA PRO A 109 -7.10 -17.06 8.87
C PRO A 109 -5.65 -16.61 8.61
N THR A 110 -5.30 -16.34 7.35
CA THR A 110 -3.95 -16.03 6.86
C THR A 110 -3.96 -14.80 5.95
N MET A 111 -2.79 -14.23 5.69
CA MET A 111 -2.61 -13.15 4.71
C MET A 111 -1.37 -13.46 3.88
N ASP A 112 -1.51 -13.75 2.59
CA ASP A 112 -0.37 -14.08 1.74
C ASP A 112 0.35 -12.84 1.24
N ILE A 113 -0.41 -11.84 0.77
CA ILE A 113 0.14 -10.66 0.11
C ILE A 113 -0.53 -9.42 0.70
N LEU A 114 0.30 -8.51 1.22
CA LEU A 114 -0.09 -7.15 1.58
C LEU A 114 0.50 -6.17 0.56
N VAL A 115 -0.35 -5.38 -0.09
CA VAL A 115 0.07 -4.28 -0.96
C VAL A 115 -0.25 -2.95 -0.29
N ASN A 116 0.79 -2.34 0.28
CA ASN A 116 0.77 -0.98 0.82
C ASN A 116 0.87 0.02 -0.35
N ASN A 117 -0.29 0.37 -0.92
CA ASN A 117 -0.39 1.27 -2.08
C ASN A 117 -1.02 2.63 -1.73
N ALA A 118 -1.84 2.72 -0.68
CA ALA A 118 -2.44 3.99 -0.29
C ALA A 118 -1.39 5.03 0.09
N ALA A 119 -1.50 6.20 -0.55
CA ALA A 119 -0.68 7.37 -0.29
C ALA A 119 -1.45 8.66 -0.61
N VAL A 120 -0.98 9.78 -0.09
CA VAL A 120 -1.35 11.14 -0.49
C VAL A 120 -0.12 11.87 -1.01
N MET A 121 -0.32 12.85 -1.90
CA MET A 121 0.74 13.67 -2.47
C MET A 121 0.16 15.03 -2.83
N ASN A 122 1.02 16.07 -2.83
CA ASN A 122 0.70 17.41 -3.29
C ASN A 122 -0.49 18.02 -2.52
N LEU A 123 -0.47 17.86 -1.19
CA LEU A 123 -1.41 18.56 -0.32
C LEU A 123 -1.15 20.07 -0.42
N PRO A 124 -2.19 20.91 -0.60
CA PRO A 124 -2.01 22.35 -0.82
C PRO A 124 -1.42 23.06 0.39
N GLU A 125 -1.67 22.53 1.59
CA GLU A 125 -1.20 23.06 2.85
C GLU A 125 -0.60 21.95 3.70
N ARG A 126 0.40 22.33 4.51
CA ARG A 126 0.94 21.47 5.54
C ARG A 126 -0.12 21.27 6.63
N MET A 127 -0.52 20.03 6.83
CA MET A 127 -1.50 19.64 7.86
C MET A 127 -0.86 18.66 8.84
N LEU A 128 -1.32 18.70 10.08
CA LEU A 128 -1.04 17.67 11.08
C LEU A 128 -2.30 16.84 11.29
N ASN A 129 -2.13 15.54 11.55
CA ASN A 129 -3.21 14.69 12.00
C ASN A 129 -3.50 14.90 13.49
N GLU A 130 -4.48 14.16 14.03
CA GLU A 130 -4.89 14.22 15.44
C GLU A 130 -3.75 13.88 16.42
N ASP A 131 -2.76 13.10 15.97
CA ASP A 131 -1.59 12.71 16.74
C ASP A 131 -0.40 13.69 16.60
N GLY A 132 -0.59 14.82 15.89
CA GLY A 132 0.44 15.84 15.69
C GLY A 132 1.53 15.46 14.67
N ILE A 133 1.23 14.52 13.76
CA ILE A 133 2.13 14.04 12.71
C ILE A 133 1.72 14.67 11.37
N GLU A 134 2.68 15.13 10.59
CA GLU A 134 2.42 15.67 9.24
C GLU A 134 1.68 14.63 8.38
N THR A 135 0.59 15.06 7.73
CA THR A 135 -0.39 14.19 7.10
C THR A 135 0.19 13.27 6.03
N GLN A 136 1.12 13.74 5.20
CA GLN A 136 1.76 12.91 4.19
C GLN A 136 2.67 11.86 4.83
N PHE A 137 3.46 12.20 5.84
CA PHE A 137 4.28 11.26 6.60
C PHE A 137 3.42 10.26 7.39
N ALA A 138 2.36 10.74 8.03
CA ALA A 138 1.37 9.93 8.75
C ALA A 138 0.75 8.88 7.83
N THR A 139 0.30 9.29 6.64
CA THR A 139 -0.37 8.39 5.68
C THR A 139 0.61 7.45 4.99
N ASN A 140 1.66 8.00 4.37
CA ASN A 140 2.49 7.27 3.43
C ASN A 140 3.50 6.37 4.15
N HIS A 141 3.89 6.71 5.37
CA HIS A 141 4.89 5.96 6.13
C HIS A 141 4.33 5.35 7.43
N VAL A 142 3.94 6.18 8.40
CA VAL A 142 3.58 5.72 9.76
C VAL A 142 2.39 4.78 9.73
N GLY A 143 1.32 5.13 9.02
CA GLY A 143 0.10 4.34 8.92
C GLY A 143 0.35 2.99 8.24
N ASN A 144 1.04 2.97 7.10
CA ASN A 144 1.36 1.72 6.39
C ASN A 144 2.23 0.79 7.24
N LEU A 145 3.26 1.34 7.91
CA LEU A 145 4.12 0.58 8.81
C LEU A 145 3.33 0.02 10.00
N LEU A 146 2.57 0.87 10.69
CA LEU A 146 1.75 0.47 11.83
C LEU A 146 0.77 -0.64 11.46
N PHE A 147 0.03 -0.48 10.36
CA PHE A 147 -0.93 -1.47 9.89
C PHE A 147 -0.24 -2.81 9.61
N THR A 148 0.89 -2.78 8.87
CA THR A 148 1.70 -3.96 8.56
C THR A 148 2.12 -4.67 9.84
N CYS A 149 2.71 -3.96 10.81
CA CYS A 149 3.17 -4.51 12.08
C CYS A 149 2.03 -5.16 12.87
N LEU A 150 0.84 -4.57 12.87
CA LEU A 150 -0.31 -5.09 13.62
C LEU A 150 -0.90 -6.35 13.00
N ILE A 151 -0.85 -6.52 11.67
CA ILE A 151 -1.38 -7.72 10.99
C ILE A 151 -0.33 -8.82 10.75
N ILE A 152 0.92 -8.60 11.16
CA ILE A 152 2.01 -9.60 11.11
C ILE A 152 1.59 -11.00 11.55
N PRO A 153 0.78 -11.21 12.61
CA PRO A 153 0.39 -12.56 13.00
C PRO A 153 -0.25 -13.40 11.87
N LYS A 154 -1.07 -12.79 10.99
CA LYS A 154 -1.66 -13.52 9.83
C LYS A 154 -0.65 -13.75 8.70
N LEU A 155 0.31 -12.83 8.52
CA LEU A 155 1.40 -12.98 7.54
C LEU A 155 2.36 -14.10 7.97
N PHE A 156 2.73 -14.14 9.25
CA PHE A 156 3.63 -15.17 9.78
C PHE A 156 2.99 -16.55 9.76
N LYS A 157 1.70 -16.65 10.12
CA LYS A 157 0.97 -17.92 10.08
C LYS A 157 1.01 -18.61 8.72
N VAL A 158 0.94 -17.87 7.61
CA VAL A 158 1.06 -18.47 6.27
C VAL A 158 2.52 -18.68 5.86
N ALA A 159 3.44 -17.84 6.33
CA ALA A 159 4.86 -17.97 6.04
C ALA A 159 5.48 -19.22 6.68
N GLU A 160 4.94 -19.71 7.80
CA GLU A 160 5.36 -20.96 8.44
C GLU A 160 5.21 -22.19 7.53
N THR A 161 4.19 -22.21 6.67
CA THR A 161 3.88 -23.35 5.79
C THR A 161 4.18 -23.09 4.32
N SER A 162 4.44 -21.83 3.94
CA SER A 162 4.64 -21.46 2.54
C SER A 162 6.12 -21.50 2.15
N PRO A 163 6.44 -21.76 0.86
CA PRO A 163 7.80 -21.65 0.38
C PRO A 163 8.41 -20.28 0.68
N ARG A 164 9.72 -20.25 0.95
CA ARG A 164 10.45 -18.99 1.10
C ARG A 164 10.21 -18.14 -0.14
N GLY A 165 9.59 -16.99 0.04
CA GLY A 165 9.27 -16.13 -1.08
C GLY A 165 7.79 -16.09 -1.47
N ALA A 166 6.92 -16.88 -0.88
CA ALA A 166 5.49 -16.85 -1.23
C ALA A 166 4.73 -15.72 -0.52
N THR A 167 5.02 -15.50 0.77
CA THR A 167 4.43 -14.40 1.55
C THR A 167 5.13 -13.08 1.25
N ARG A 168 4.37 -12.02 1.03
CA ARG A 168 4.89 -10.73 0.53
C ARG A 168 4.24 -9.55 1.22
N VAL A 169 5.06 -8.57 1.60
CA VAL A 169 4.65 -7.19 1.85
C VAL A 169 5.26 -6.35 0.75
N ILE A 170 4.42 -5.67 -0.03
CA ILE A 170 4.81 -4.86 -1.18
C ILE A 170 4.50 -3.41 -0.83
N ASN A 171 5.53 -2.57 -0.77
CA ASN A 171 5.39 -1.13 -0.55
C ASN A 171 5.49 -0.42 -1.90
N VAL A 172 4.38 0.18 -2.35
CA VAL A 172 4.40 1.03 -3.55
C VAL A 172 4.98 2.38 -3.15
N SER A 173 6.14 2.68 -3.71
CA SER A 173 6.89 3.92 -3.42
C SER A 173 7.15 4.69 -4.70
N TYR A 174 7.72 5.89 -4.56
CA TYR A 174 8.05 6.75 -5.69
C TYR A 174 9.55 7.07 -5.73
N LEU A 175 10.04 7.51 -6.89
CA LEU A 175 11.46 7.81 -7.12
C LEU A 175 12.02 8.84 -6.13
N SER A 176 11.18 9.74 -5.59
CA SER A 176 11.59 10.69 -4.54
C SER A 176 12.28 10.04 -3.36
N SER A 177 11.92 8.80 -3.00
CA SER A 177 12.54 8.04 -1.90
C SER A 177 14.01 7.67 -2.14
N VAL A 178 14.49 7.71 -3.38
CA VAL A 178 15.89 7.41 -3.72
C VAL A 178 16.70 8.64 -4.13
N VAL A 179 16.04 9.76 -4.46
CA VAL A 179 16.71 11.00 -4.89
C VAL A 179 16.72 12.08 -3.80
N ALA A 180 15.88 11.97 -2.77
CA ALA A 180 15.82 12.93 -1.68
C ALA A 180 15.97 12.23 -0.31
N GLY A 181 16.72 12.86 0.59
CA GLY A 181 16.83 12.44 1.98
C GLY A 181 15.60 12.83 2.81
N MET A 182 15.46 12.20 3.97
CA MET A 182 14.44 12.55 4.96
C MET A 182 15.03 13.49 6.01
N SER A 183 14.31 14.54 6.37
CA SER A 183 14.65 15.44 7.47
C SER A 183 14.19 14.85 8.81
N TRP A 184 14.89 13.81 9.29
CA TRP A 184 14.51 13.07 10.50
C TRP A 184 14.46 13.96 11.75
N SER A 185 15.28 15.00 11.80
CA SER A 185 15.27 15.98 12.90
C SER A 185 14.03 16.89 12.91
N ASP A 186 13.18 16.80 11.89
CA ASP A 186 11.94 17.56 11.74
C ASP A 186 10.97 16.88 10.76
N ILE A 187 10.49 15.68 11.12
CA ILE A 187 9.50 14.91 10.34
C ILE A 187 8.22 15.70 10.05
N ASN A 188 7.98 16.75 10.83
CA ASN A 188 6.82 17.59 10.74
C ASN A 188 7.07 18.88 9.95
N PHE A 189 8.26 19.17 9.41
CA PHE A 189 8.53 20.41 8.66
C PHE A 189 8.15 21.69 9.43
N ASN A 190 8.48 21.78 10.72
CA ASN A 190 8.32 23.00 11.52
C ASN A 190 9.47 24.00 11.32
N LYS A 191 10.61 23.55 10.84
CA LYS A 191 11.83 24.32 10.67
C LYS A 191 11.99 24.76 9.22
N ILE A 192 12.58 25.93 9.04
CA ILE A 192 13.07 26.32 7.71
C ILE A 192 14.28 25.44 7.34
N ASN A 193 14.44 25.15 6.05
CA ASN A 193 15.49 24.24 5.57
C ASN A 193 16.90 24.58 6.10
N LYS A 194 17.26 25.88 6.19
CA LYS A 194 18.58 26.32 6.69
C LYS A 194 18.84 26.05 8.18
N ALA A 195 17.78 25.74 8.95
CA ALA A 195 17.88 25.41 10.37
C ALA A 195 18.02 23.90 10.62
N LEU A 196 17.96 23.07 9.58
CA LEU A 196 18.19 21.63 9.66
C LEU A 196 19.70 21.33 9.75
N PRO A 197 20.09 20.16 10.29
CA PRO A 197 21.46 19.65 10.15
C PRO A 197 21.87 19.64 8.68
N GLU A 198 23.13 19.97 8.37
CA GLU A 198 23.64 20.09 6.99
C GLU A 198 23.32 18.87 6.11
N ALA A 199 23.42 17.66 6.67
CA ALA A 199 23.09 16.40 5.99
C ALA A 199 21.60 16.21 5.64
N GLU A 200 20.71 16.97 6.26
CA GLU A 200 19.25 16.95 6.04
C GLU A 200 18.76 18.15 5.22
N GLN A 201 19.64 19.08 4.86
CA GLN A 201 19.30 20.23 4.03
C GLN A 201 19.13 19.81 2.56
N PRO A 202 18.22 20.44 1.80
CA PRO A 202 18.08 20.17 0.38
C PRO A 202 19.36 20.61 -0.37
N PRO A 203 19.66 19.98 -1.51
CA PRO A 203 20.79 20.38 -2.35
C PRO A 203 20.52 21.76 -2.98
N TYR A 204 20.95 22.84 -2.33
CA TYR A 204 20.72 24.20 -2.82
C TYR A 204 21.35 24.48 -4.19
N SER A 205 22.40 23.74 -4.56
CA SER A 205 23.06 23.86 -5.85
C SER A 205 22.20 23.40 -7.03
N THR A 206 21.16 22.59 -6.82
CA THR A 206 20.26 22.15 -7.91
C THR A 206 19.11 23.13 -8.16
N HIS A 207 19.03 24.23 -7.40
CA HIS A 207 17.96 25.24 -7.50
C HIS A 207 18.39 26.52 -8.22
N THR A 208 19.56 26.55 -8.86
CA THR A 208 19.89 27.61 -9.82
C THR A 208 19.05 27.40 -11.07
N LEU A 209 18.00 28.23 -11.21
CA LEU A 209 17.25 28.36 -12.45
C LEU A 209 18.20 28.91 -13.53
N GLU A 210 18.60 28.07 -14.48
CA GLU A 210 18.89 28.52 -15.85
C GLU A 210 17.59 28.63 -16.64
#